data_AF-A0A954H9C5-F1
#
_entry.id   AF-A0A954H9C5-F1
#
_cell.length_a   1.000
_cell.length_b   1.000
_cell.length_c   1.000
_cell.angle_alpha   90.00
_cell.angle_beta   90.00
_cell.angle_gamma   90.00
#
_symmetry.space_group_name_H-M   'P 1'
#
loop_
_entity.id
_entity.type
_entity.pdbx_description
1 polymer ?
#
loop_
_entity_poly.entity_id
_entity_poly.type
_entity_poly.pdbx_seq_one_letter_code
_entity_poly.pdbx_strand_id
1 'polypeptide(L)'
;MSQTERRPLKFESLQEAVTDAENLLTNGYEKAGNWDLAQCSHHLALWMSYPIEGFPKMGFPMNFIAWMMRHTIGPRWIGKIIDSGNWPTNSPTDQRTVATPGGNDAEAVAELKAAVDQLLKHDGPLHPSPAFGMMEKERLIELHKSHTAHHLGFLIPKS
;
A
#
# COMPACT_ATOMS: atom_id res chain seq x y z
N MET A 1 -3.76 22.27 -19.30
CA MET A 1 -4.11 20.84 -19.16
C MET A 1 -4.81 20.72 -17.82
N SER A 2 -6.09 20.34 -17.76
CA SER A 2 -6.72 20.06 -16.46
C SER A 2 -5.97 18.88 -15.86
N GLN A 3 -5.40 19.03 -14.67
CA GLN A 3 -4.87 17.87 -13.97
C GLN A 3 -6.08 16.99 -13.64
N THR A 4 -6.04 15.74 -14.10
CA THR A 4 -7.04 14.75 -13.72
C THR A 4 -7.01 14.64 -12.19
N GLU A 5 -8.12 14.94 -11.52
CA GLU A 5 -8.19 14.93 -10.06
C GLU A 5 -8.22 13.48 -9.54
N ARG A 6 -7.52 13.23 -8.42
CA ARG A 6 -7.54 11.95 -7.72
C ARG A 6 -8.98 11.58 -7.35
N ARG A 7 -9.42 10.37 -7.68
CA ARG A 7 -10.75 9.89 -7.27
C ARG A 7 -10.78 9.57 -5.76
N PRO A 8 -11.83 9.97 -5.03
CA PRO A 8 -12.02 9.54 -3.65
C PRO A 8 -12.34 8.05 -3.63
N LEU A 9 -11.54 7.27 -2.90
CA LEU A 9 -11.78 5.85 -2.69
C LEU A 9 -11.80 5.53 -1.20
N LYS A 10 -12.67 4.60 -0.84
CA LYS A 10 -12.70 3.91 0.44
C LYS A 10 -13.12 2.48 0.14
N PHE A 11 -12.39 1.52 0.70
CA PHE A 11 -12.72 0.11 0.59
C PHE A 11 -13.25 -0.40 1.92
N GLU A 12 -14.27 -1.23 1.87
CA GLU A 12 -14.80 -1.94 3.04
C GLU A 12 -13.97 -3.23 3.29
N SER A 13 -13.35 -3.78 2.25
CA SER A 13 -12.45 -4.95 2.33
C SER A 13 -11.24 -4.85 1.40
N LEU A 14 -10.19 -5.65 1.64
CA LEU A 14 -9.05 -5.73 0.71
C LEU A 14 -9.43 -6.44 -0.61
N GLN A 15 -10.43 -7.33 -0.60
CA GLN A 15 -10.99 -7.91 -1.82
C GLN A 15 -11.58 -6.84 -2.74
N GLU A 16 -12.26 -5.85 -2.18
CA GLU A 16 -12.82 -4.74 -2.96
C GLU A 16 -11.71 -3.93 -3.65
N ALA A 17 -10.56 -3.75 -2.98
CA ALA A 17 -9.39 -3.13 -3.58
C ALA A 17 -8.80 -3.96 -4.74
N VAL A 18 -8.80 -5.29 -4.61
CA VAL A 18 -8.40 -6.19 -5.71
C VAL A 18 -9.36 -6.08 -6.89
N THR A 19 -10.67 -6.11 -6.65
CA THR A 19 -11.69 -5.93 -7.70
C THR A 19 -11.53 -4.59 -8.42
N ASP A 20 -11.22 -3.51 -7.69
CA ASP A 20 -10.95 -2.21 -8.30
C ASP A 20 -9.69 -2.23 -9.19
N ALA A 21 -8.61 -2.89 -8.74
CA ALA A 21 -7.41 -3.07 -9.56
C ALA A 21 -7.66 -3.94 -10.82
N GLU A 22 -8.45 -5.01 -10.71
CA GLU A 22 -8.87 -5.83 -11.85
C GLU A 22 -9.75 -5.03 -12.85
N ASN A 23 -10.60 -4.13 -12.35
CA ASN A 23 -11.38 -3.21 -13.18
C ASN A 23 -10.50 -2.22 -13.94
N LEU A 24 -9.48 -1.63 -13.27
CA LEU A 24 -8.51 -0.75 -13.91
C LEU A 24 -7.71 -1.48 -15.00
N LEU A 25 -7.33 -2.73 -14.74
CA LEU A 25 -6.63 -3.57 -15.72
C LEU A 25 -7.51 -3.85 -16.95
N THR A 26 -8.78 -4.20 -16.73
CA THR A 26 -9.70 -4.61 -17.80
C THR A 26 -10.15 -3.44 -18.67
N ASN A 27 -10.50 -2.31 -18.04
CA ASN A 27 -11.09 -1.16 -18.76
C ASN A 27 -10.03 -0.11 -19.14
N GLY A 28 -8.82 -0.22 -18.60
CA GLY A 28 -7.77 0.78 -18.73
C GLY A 28 -8.01 1.99 -17.83
N TYR A 29 -7.02 2.88 -17.77
CA TYR A 29 -7.02 4.02 -16.87
C TYR A 29 -6.24 5.23 -17.42
N GLU A 30 -6.46 6.38 -16.80
CA GLU A 30 -5.62 7.58 -16.88
C GLU A 30 -4.93 7.84 -15.54
N LYS A 31 -3.70 8.37 -15.58
CA LYS A 31 -2.93 8.67 -14.37
C LYS A 31 -3.20 10.10 -13.89
N ALA A 32 -3.70 10.22 -12.67
CA ALA A 32 -3.76 11.46 -11.88
C ALA A 32 -2.53 11.65 -10.97
N GLY A 33 -1.58 10.71 -11.01
CA GLY A 33 -0.31 10.75 -10.29
C GLY A 33 0.85 10.23 -11.15
N ASN A 34 2.00 9.99 -10.53
CA ASN A 34 3.19 9.56 -11.28
C ASN A 34 3.19 8.06 -11.59
N TRP A 35 2.54 7.26 -10.75
CA TRP A 35 2.60 5.80 -10.80
C TRP A 35 1.52 5.20 -11.69
N ASP A 36 1.90 4.19 -12.47
CA ASP A 36 0.96 3.34 -13.21
C ASP A 36 0.41 2.20 -12.34
N LEU A 37 -0.49 1.39 -12.93
CA LEU A 37 -1.16 0.30 -12.21
C LEU A 37 -0.17 -0.78 -11.76
N ALA A 38 0.83 -1.11 -12.58
CA ALA A 38 1.88 -2.03 -12.21
C ALA A 38 2.67 -1.54 -10.98
N GLN A 39 3.11 -0.29 -10.99
CA GLN A 39 3.83 0.31 -9.86
C GLN A 39 2.99 0.33 -8.59
N CYS A 40 1.72 0.75 -8.67
CA CYS A 40 0.81 0.76 -7.53
C CYS A 40 0.58 -0.65 -6.98
N SER A 41 0.24 -1.61 -7.83
CA SER A 41 -0.12 -2.98 -7.41
C SER A 41 1.07 -3.71 -6.81
N HIS A 42 2.25 -3.63 -7.46
CA HIS A 42 3.47 -4.23 -6.95
C HIS A 42 3.89 -3.62 -5.60
N HIS A 43 3.84 -2.29 -5.48
CA HIS A 43 4.15 -1.60 -4.22
C HIS A 43 3.25 -2.07 -3.07
N LEU A 44 1.94 -2.14 -3.32
CA LEU A 44 0.95 -2.58 -2.35
C LEU A 44 1.18 -4.05 -1.97
N ALA A 45 1.48 -4.92 -2.94
CA ALA A 45 1.78 -6.33 -2.71
C ALA A 45 2.99 -6.50 -1.76
N LEU A 46 4.10 -5.81 -2.02
CA LEU A 46 5.29 -5.85 -1.16
C LEU A 46 4.98 -5.44 0.29
N TRP A 47 4.25 -4.35 0.47
CA TRP A 47 3.91 -3.89 1.82
C TRP A 47 2.98 -4.85 2.56
N MET A 48 2.11 -5.58 1.87
CA MET A 48 1.26 -6.61 2.46
C MET A 48 2.02 -7.90 2.76
N SER A 49 3.10 -8.20 2.04
CA SER A 49 3.91 -9.39 2.30
C SER A 49 4.87 -9.22 3.49
N TYR A 50 5.39 -8.01 3.73
CA TYR A 50 6.38 -7.78 4.79
C TYR A 50 5.97 -8.18 6.22
N PRO A 51 4.72 -7.99 6.67
CA PRO A 51 4.29 -8.50 7.97
C PRO A 51 4.41 -10.03 8.10
N ILE A 52 4.39 -10.76 6.98
CA ILE A 52 4.42 -12.23 6.94
C ILE A 52 5.86 -12.73 6.69
N GLU A 53 6.55 -12.14 5.73
CA GLU A 53 7.87 -12.58 5.24
C GLU A 53 9.03 -11.93 5.99
N GLY A 54 8.75 -10.84 6.71
CA GLY A 54 9.73 -9.99 7.36
C GLY A 54 10.08 -8.77 6.54
N PHE A 55 10.52 -7.72 7.24
CA PHE A 55 10.88 -6.45 6.62
C PHE A 55 12.33 -6.48 6.12
N PRO A 56 12.63 -5.81 4.99
CA PRO A 56 13.99 -5.70 4.50
C PRO A 56 14.87 -5.01 5.54
N LYS A 57 16.10 -5.54 5.72
CA LYS A 57 17.08 -4.94 6.62
C LYS A 57 17.41 -3.52 6.15
N MET A 58 17.40 -2.58 7.08
CA MET A 58 17.86 -1.22 6.83
C MET A 58 19.28 -1.05 7.35
N GLY A 59 20.16 -0.51 6.52
CA GLY A 59 21.49 -0.07 6.95
C GLY A 59 21.43 1.21 7.80
N PHE A 60 22.56 1.56 8.39
CA PHE A 60 22.73 2.89 8.98
C PHE A 60 22.74 3.96 7.87
N PRO A 61 22.09 5.13 8.04
CA PRO A 61 21.39 5.61 9.24
C PRO A 61 19.88 5.26 9.32
N MET A 62 19.33 4.59 8.31
CA MET A 62 17.89 4.35 8.20
C MET A 62 17.32 3.48 9.33
N ASN A 63 18.10 2.51 9.83
CA ASN A 63 17.71 1.72 10.99
C ASN A 63 17.49 2.57 12.25
N PHE A 64 18.35 3.56 12.50
CA PHE A 64 18.25 4.47 13.63
C PHE A 64 17.04 5.39 13.49
N ILE A 65 16.81 5.93 12.28
CA ILE A 65 15.62 6.73 11.99
C ILE A 65 14.33 5.93 12.23
N ALA A 66 14.27 4.69 11.72
CA ALA A 66 13.11 3.83 11.93
C ALA A 66 12.88 3.50 13.42
N TRP A 67 13.95 3.22 14.16
CA TRP A 67 13.87 3.01 15.60
C TRP A 67 13.33 4.25 16.33
N MET A 68 13.81 5.45 15.99
CA MET A 68 13.28 6.70 16.56
C MET A 68 11.79 6.87 16.21
N MET A 69 11.40 6.65 14.95
CA MET A 69 10.01 6.74 14.50
C MET A 69 9.10 5.80 15.31
N ARG A 70 9.53 4.55 15.51
CA ARG A 70 8.80 3.53 16.26
C ARG A 70 8.52 3.94 17.70
N HIS A 71 9.47 4.61 18.34
CA HIS A 71 9.36 4.99 19.75
C HIS A 71 8.86 6.43 19.98
N THR A 72 8.58 7.20 18.93
CA THR A 72 8.12 8.59 19.04
C THR A 72 6.78 8.81 18.35
N ILE A 73 6.79 9.16 17.06
CA ILE A 73 5.62 9.65 16.32
C ILE A 73 4.89 8.55 15.53
N GLY A 74 5.55 7.43 15.22
CA GLY A 74 5.03 6.36 14.37
C GLY A 74 3.68 5.79 14.82
N PRO A 75 3.53 5.33 16.08
CA PRO A 75 2.26 4.76 16.54
C PRO A 75 1.08 5.74 16.47
N ARG A 76 1.32 7.02 16.79
CA ARG A 76 0.29 8.07 16.70
C ARG A 76 -0.07 8.39 15.25
N TRP A 77 0.90 8.38 14.36
CA TRP A 77 0.70 8.66 12.95
C TRP A 77 -0.13 7.56 12.26
N ILE A 78 0.25 6.29 12.45
CA ILE A 78 -0.52 5.15 11.93
C ILE A 78 -1.93 5.11 12.55
N GLY A 79 -2.07 5.41 13.85
CA GLY A 79 -3.37 5.53 14.49
C GLY A 79 -4.28 6.54 13.76
N LYS A 80 -3.78 7.74 13.49
CA LYS A 80 -4.53 8.76 12.75
C LYS A 80 -4.91 8.32 11.33
N ILE A 81 -4.03 7.62 10.62
CA ILE A 81 -4.32 7.11 9.27
C ILE A 81 -5.48 6.12 9.32
N ILE A 82 -5.40 5.15 10.24
CA ILE A 82 -6.44 4.12 10.41
C ILE A 82 -7.77 4.77 10.82
N ASP A 83 -7.76 5.64 11.83
CA ASP A 83 -8.97 6.26 12.36
C ASP A 83 -9.66 7.16 11.33
N SER A 84 -8.88 7.86 10.48
CA SER A 84 -9.41 8.74 9.44
C SER A 84 -9.72 8.04 8.13
N GLY A 85 -9.22 6.82 7.92
CA GLY A 85 -9.23 6.13 6.64
C GLY A 85 -8.36 6.81 5.57
N ASN A 86 -7.66 7.90 5.90
CA ASN A 86 -7.03 8.80 4.93
C ASN A 86 -5.51 8.75 5.02
N TRP A 87 -4.88 8.35 3.92
CA TRP A 87 -3.43 8.46 3.77
C TRP A 87 -3.02 9.85 3.29
N PRO A 88 -2.11 10.56 3.98
CA PRO A 88 -1.69 11.90 3.58
C PRO A 88 -0.96 11.89 2.24
N THR A 89 -1.31 12.85 1.37
CA THR A 89 -0.55 13.09 0.14
C THR A 89 0.87 13.59 0.49
N ASN A 90 1.84 13.25 -0.36
CA ASN A 90 3.27 13.56 -0.15
C ASN A 90 3.92 12.89 1.08
N SER A 91 3.32 11.82 1.60
CA SER A 91 3.98 10.98 2.60
C SER A 91 5.27 10.37 2.01
N PRO A 92 6.39 10.35 2.76
CA PRO A 92 7.61 9.70 2.31
C PRO A 92 7.34 8.24 1.94
N THR A 93 7.83 7.84 0.77
CA THR A 93 7.71 6.48 0.24
C THR A 93 9.08 5.85 0.13
N ASP A 94 9.22 4.59 0.55
CA ASP A 94 10.46 3.84 0.35
C ASP A 94 10.70 3.58 -1.13
N GLN A 95 11.70 4.25 -1.71
CA GLN A 95 11.99 4.15 -3.14
C GLN A 95 12.40 2.74 -3.56
N ARG A 96 12.81 1.87 -2.62
CA ARG A 96 13.14 0.47 -2.90
C ARG A 96 11.91 -0.38 -3.25
N THR A 97 10.70 0.09 -2.92
CA THR A 97 9.44 -0.59 -3.23
C THR A 97 8.70 0.05 -4.40
N VAL A 98 9.38 0.89 -5.18
CA VAL A 98 8.83 1.55 -6.37
C VAL A 98 9.46 0.90 -7.60
N ALA A 99 8.66 0.13 -8.34
CA ALA A 99 9.11 -0.48 -9.59
C ALA A 99 9.37 0.58 -10.67
N THR A 100 10.09 0.19 -11.73
CA THR A 100 10.26 1.05 -12.90
C THR A 100 8.90 1.22 -13.62
N PRO A 101 8.56 2.42 -14.13
CA PRO A 101 7.33 2.62 -14.89
C PRO A 101 7.25 1.74 -16.14
N GLY A 102 6.03 1.40 -16.57
CA GLY A 102 5.78 0.59 -17.76
C GLY A 102 5.92 -0.92 -17.54
N GLY A 103 5.74 -1.38 -16.30
CA GLY A 103 5.68 -2.81 -15.97
C GLY A 103 4.44 -3.52 -16.53
N ASN A 104 4.35 -4.83 -16.31
CA ASN A 104 3.19 -5.63 -16.71
C ASN A 104 2.07 -5.48 -15.67
N ASP A 105 1.04 -4.70 -16.01
CA ASP A 105 -0.12 -4.46 -15.13
C ASP A 105 -0.82 -5.77 -14.71
N ALA A 106 -0.93 -6.76 -15.61
CA ALA A 106 -1.61 -8.01 -15.31
C ALA A 106 -0.86 -8.87 -14.27
N GLU A 107 0.46 -8.96 -14.39
CA GLU A 107 1.30 -9.64 -13.41
C GLU A 107 1.24 -8.94 -12.05
N ALA A 108 1.36 -7.61 -12.02
CA ALA A 108 1.34 -6.85 -10.78
C ALA A 108 -0.02 -6.90 -10.05
N VAL A 109 -1.14 -6.90 -10.79
CA VAL A 109 -2.48 -7.07 -10.19
C VAL A 109 -2.63 -8.49 -9.64
N ALA A 110 -2.10 -9.50 -10.32
CA ALA A 110 -2.09 -10.87 -9.79
C ALA A 110 -1.22 -10.99 -8.52
N GLU A 111 -0.07 -10.30 -8.45
CA GLU A 111 0.76 -10.20 -7.24
C GLU A 111 0.00 -9.56 -6.08
N LEU A 112 -0.69 -8.43 -6.32
CA LEU A 112 -1.52 -7.77 -5.31
C LEU A 112 -2.60 -8.71 -4.77
N LYS A 113 -3.30 -9.42 -5.67
CA LYS A 113 -4.33 -10.40 -5.29
C LYS A 113 -3.75 -11.52 -4.43
N ALA A 114 -2.59 -12.08 -4.82
CA ALA A 114 -1.94 -13.12 -4.06
C ALA A 114 -1.50 -12.64 -2.67
N ALA A 115 -0.96 -11.42 -2.56
CA ALA A 115 -0.55 -10.83 -1.29
C ALA A 115 -1.73 -10.57 -0.35
N VAL A 116 -2.86 -10.06 -0.87
CA VAL A 116 -4.11 -9.91 -0.11
C VAL A 116 -4.58 -11.26 0.41
N ASP A 117 -4.63 -12.27 -0.46
CA ASP A 117 -5.04 -13.62 -0.10
C ASP A 117 -4.15 -14.23 0.99
N GLN A 118 -2.83 -14.07 0.86
CA GLN A 118 -1.85 -14.57 1.83
C GLN A 118 -2.01 -13.87 3.18
N LEU A 119 -2.11 -12.53 3.19
CA LEU A 119 -2.31 -11.76 4.43
C LEU A 119 -3.59 -12.17 5.16
N LEU A 120 -4.69 -12.36 4.44
CA LEU A 120 -5.97 -12.71 5.05
C LEU A 120 -6.01 -14.15 5.56
N LYS A 121 -5.33 -15.09 4.88
CA LYS A 121 -5.22 -16.50 5.31
C LYS A 121 -4.12 -16.75 6.35
N HIS A 122 -3.23 -15.80 6.59
CA HIS A 122 -2.11 -15.97 7.52
C HIS A 122 -2.56 -15.90 8.97
N ASP A 123 -2.46 -17.01 9.69
CA ASP A 123 -2.79 -17.11 11.13
C ASP A 123 -1.52 -17.30 12.00
N GLY A 124 -0.34 -17.15 11.39
CA GLY A 124 0.94 -17.23 12.08
C GLY A 124 1.37 -15.91 12.75
N PRO A 125 2.52 -15.91 13.44
CA PRO A 125 3.08 -14.68 13.98
C PRO A 125 3.40 -13.69 12.86
N LEU A 126 3.29 -12.40 13.17
CA LEU A 126 3.63 -11.31 12.28
C LEU A 126 4.97 -10.67 12.68
N HIS A 127 5.68 -10.14 11.71
CA HIS A 127 6.90 -9.39 11.93
C HIS A 127 6.59 -7.93 12.29
N PRO A 128 7.30 -7.34 13.27
CA PRO A 128 7.10 -5.95 13.62
C PRO A 128 7.70 -5.03 12.55
N SER A 129 6.95 -4.00 12.16
CA SER A 129 7.48 -2.94 11.32
C SER A 129 8.67 -2.26 12.01
N PRO A 130 9.78 -2.01 11.29
CA PRO A 130 10.90 -1.25 11.83
C PRO A 130 10.50 0.16 12.31
N ALA A 131 9.55 0.81 11.63
CA ALA A 131 9.14 2.18 11.90
C ALA A 131 7.86 2.29 12.74
N PHE A 132 7.01 1.26 12.75
CA PHE A 132 5.70 1.30 13.43
C PHE A 132 5.54 0.26 14.53
N GLY A 133 6.47 -0.69 14.64
CA GLY A 133 6.40 -1.77 15.62
C GLY A 133 5.41 -2.86 15.23
N MET A 134 5.00 -3.64 16.24
CA MET A 134 4.03 -4.72 16.05
C MET A 134 2.63 -4.14 15.84
N MET A 135 1.87 -4.73 14.93
CA MET A 135 0.47 -4.42 14.71
C MET A 135 -0.33 -5.71 14.61
N GLU A 136 -1.50 -5.73 15.23
CA GLU A 136 -2.47 -6.82 15.08
C GLU A 136 -2.98 -6.90 13.63
N LYS A 137 -3.39 -8.10 13.22
CA LYS A 137 -3.82 -8.38 11.83
C LYS A 137 -4.96 -7.47 11.38
N GLU A 138 -5.95 -7.23 12.23
CA GLU A 138 -7.10 -6.37 11.93
C GLU A 138 -6.65 -4.91 11.71
N ARG A 139 -5.73 -4.43 12.57
CA ARG A 139 -5.14 -3.09 12.48
C ARG A 139 -4.34 -2.92 11.18
N LEU A 140 -3.60 -3.96 10.78
CA LEU A 140 -2.87 -4.00 9.50
C LEU A 140 -3.83 -3.98 8.31
N ILE A 141 -4.92 -4.74 8.36
CA ILE A 141 -5.94 -4.74 7.30
C ILE A 141 -6.53 -3.35 7.10
N GLU A 142 -6.91 -2.65 8.18
CA GLU A 142 -7.41 -1.27 8.09
C GLU A 142 -6.37 -0.32 7.48
N LEU A 143 -5.10 -0.42 7.91
CA LEU A 143 -4.01 0.36 7.34
C LEU A 143 -3.88 0.11 5.82
N HIS A 144 -3.91 -1.16 5.42
CA HIS A 144 -3.79 -1.56 4.04
C HIS A 144 -4.97 -1.10 3.18
N LYS A 145 -6.20 -1.06 3.72
CA LYS A 145 -7.35 -0.48 3.00
C LYS A 145 -7.16 1.01 2.71
N SER A 146 -6.67 1.78 3.69
CA SER A 146 -6.33 3.19 3.46
C SER A 146 -5.17 3.38 2.49
N HIS A 147 -4.18 2.50 2.53
CA HIS A 147 -3.02 2.53 1.66
C HIS A 147 -3.37 2.18 0.21
N THR A 148 -4.19 1.15 -0.02
CA THR A 148 -4.67 0.78 -1.36
C THR A 148 -5.56 1.88 -1.94
N ALA A 149 -6.49 2.43 -1.15
CA ALA A 149 -7.34 3.54 -1.56
C ALA A 149 -6.54 4.81 -1.88
N HIS A 150 -5.38 5.00 -1.23
CA HIS A 150 -4.45 6.05 -1.59
C HIS A 150 -3.92 5.91 -3.00
N HIS A 151 -3.28 4.78 -3.30
CA HIS A 151 -2.59 4.55 -4.56
C HIS A 151 -3.55 4.37 -5.74
N LEU A 152 -4.57 3.52 -5.59
CA LEU A 152 -5.55 3.28 -6.67
C LEU A 152 -6.42 4.50 -6.96
N GLY A 153 -6.53 5.45 -6.01
CA GLY A 153 -7.22 6.71 -6.21
C GLY A 153 -6.55 7.62 -7.25
N PHE A 154 -5.26 7.42 -7.54
CA PHE A 154 -4.55 8.17 -8.59
C PHE A 154 -4.71 7.56 -9.99
N LEU A 155 -5.45 6.46 -10.12
CA LEU A 155 -5.72 5.81 -11.40
C LEU A 155 -7.22 5.98 -11.69
N ILE A 156 -7.55 6.69 -12.76
CA ILE A 156 -8.94 7.01 -13.13
C ILE A 156 -9.40 6.01 -14.20
N PRO A 157 -10.38 5.14 -13.91
CA PRO A 157 -10.87 4.17 -14.89
C PRO A 157 -11.35 4.85 -16.16
N LYS A 158 -11.02 4.28 -17.32
CA LYS A 158 -11.66 4.64 -18.58
C LYS A 158 -13.05 3.99 -18.63
N SER A 159 -14.02 4.71 -19.20
CA SER A 159 -15.39 4.24 -19.39
C SER A 159 -15.49 3.13 -20.44
#